data_AF-A0A1A2WKN9-F1
#
_entry.id   AF-A0A1A2WKN9-F1
#
_cell.length_a   1.000
_cell.length_b   1.000
_cell.length_c   1.000
_cell.angle_alpha   90.00
_cell.angle_beta   90.00
_cell.angle_gamma   90.00
#
_symmetry.space_group_name_H-M   'P 1'
#
loop_
_entity.id
_entity.type
_entity.pdbx_description
1 polymer ?
#
loop_
_entity_poly.entity_id
_entity_poly.type
_entity_poly.pdbx_seq_one_letter_code
_entity_poly.pdbx_strand_id
1 'polypeptide(L)'
;MVLGALPALAFPALAWWWLAWFGLVPLLLLVRAAPSAWAGAARAWCGVAGFVLVTQYWLVTSAGPLLLLLAAGLGALWLPWGWLAHRLLSAPVGFRRTVAAVVVLPSAWVVAEMVRSWPPLGGSWASLGASQAAQPVTLASASLGGVWLTSFLVAACNTALVGVLLHRDTLGRAVALGCAVVCVAVGPLWYGLGPSPSGGATVRVALVQPGQIADAGSRLAAGEALTAGLAGQRLDLVVWGESSVGSDLAGHPEVLARLADLSRRVGADLLVNVDAPAPGGGIYKSAVLVGERGALGSYRKTRLVPFGEYVPLRTLFGWITRHSRAAAQDRQRGTGPVLLHAGDLPIGPLVSYETLFSDLARREARLGAGLLVYQSSTSSFQGSWAQPQLATQPAVRAVEAGRPAVHVGLSGDSSAFDARGHRLAWCPSGFRGVTVVDVPLGATATPYVRLGDWVPVLAVVILVGFALLTWRRLGRGATLRA
;
A
#
# COMPACT_ATOMS: atom_id res chain seq x y z
N MET A 1 2.13 -1.89 -24.06
CA MET A 1 2.29 -2.79 -22.90
C MET A 1 3.71 -2.73 -22.35
N VAL A 2 4.74 -3.20 -23.07
CA VAL A 2 6.14 -3.25 -22.57
C VAL A 2 6.63 -1.92 -21.97
N LEU A 3 6.55 -0.81 -22.72
CA LEU A 3 6.99 0.51 -22.22
C LEU A 3 6.21 0.97 -20.99
N GLY A 4 4.93 0.61 -20.88
CA GLY A 4 4.13 0.93 -19.70
C GLY A 4 4.45 0.05 -18.50
N ALA A 5 5.06 -1.11 -18.70
CA ALA A 5 5.49 -2.01 -17.63
C ALA A 5 6.84 -1.63 -17.01
N LEU A 6 7.62 -0.72 -17.63
CA LEU A 6 8.92 -0.29 -17.09
C LEU A 6 8.88 0.16 -15.62
N PRO A 7 7.89 0.96 -15.16
CA PRO A 7 7.81 1.33 -13.74
C PRO A 7 7.63 0.14 -12.78
N ALA A 8 7.24 -1.05 -13.26
CA ALA A 8 7.11 -2.23 -12.43
C ALA A 8 8.46 -2.70 -11.84
N LEU A 9 9.59 -2.37 -12.50
CA LEU A 9 10.93 -2.72 -12.01
C LEU A 9 11.35 -1.87 -10.80
N ALA A 10 10.62 -0.79 -10.50
CA ALA A 10 10.87 0.02 -9.32
C ALA A 10 10.34 -0.62 -8.01
N PHE A 11 9.58 -1.72 -8.11
CA PHE A 11 9.02 -2.42 -6.95
C PHE A 11 9.99 -3.43 -6.34
N PRO A 12 9.81 -3.83 -5.08
CA PRO A 12 10.85 -4.43 -4.22
C PRO A 12 11.61 -5.65 -4.73
N ALA A 13 11.05 -6.43 -5.66
CA ALA A 13 11.76 -7.58 -6.22
C ALA A 13 13.04 -7.18 -6.98
N LEU A 14 13.01 -6.05 -7.69
CA LEU A 14 14.18 -5.45 -8.34
C LEU A 14 14.63 -4.15 -7.65
N ALA A 15 13.68 -3.43 -7.05
CA ALA A 15 13.89 -2.23 -6.26
C ALA A 15 14.68 -1.12 -6.99
N TRP A 16 14.54 -1.01 -8.31
CA TRP A 16 15.11 0.10 -9.09
C TRP A 16 14.26 1.37 -8.92
N TRP A 17 14.13 1.84 -7.68
CA TRP A 17 13.27 2.95 -7.27
C TRP A 17 13.49 4.22 -8.10
N TRP A 18 14.73 4.44 -8.56
CA TRP A 18 15.12 5.58 -9.39
C TRP A 18 14.43 5.55 -10.77
N LEU A 19 14.13 4.36 -11.29
CA LEU A 19 13.47 4.19 -12.58
C LEU A 19 12.05 4.80 -12.58
N ALA A 20 11.37 4.84 -11.43
CA ALA A 20 10.03 5.43 -11.34
C ALA A 20 10.01 6.90 -11.79
N TRP A 21 11.09 7.66 -11.52
CA TRP A 21 11.20 9.09 -11.82
C TRP A 21 11.30 9.41 -13.32
N PHE A 22 11.55 8.42 -14.18
CA PHE A 22 11.58 8.59 -15.64
C PHE A 22 10.95 7.43 -16.43
N GLY A 23 10.40 6.42 -15.76
CA GLY A 23 9.85 5.20 -16.37
C GLY A 23 8.52 5.41 -17.11
N LEU A 24 7.80 6.51 -16.88
CA LEU A 24 6.60 6.88 -17.65
C LEU A 24 6.94 7.71 -18.90
N VAL A 25 8.15 8.26 -19.01
CA VAL A 25 8.56 9.08 -20.18
C VAL A 25 8.33 8.35 -21.50
N PRO A 26 8.75 7.08 -21.69
CA PRO A 26 8.52 6.37 -22.96
C PRO A 26 7.04 6.17 -23.28
N LEU A 27 6.21 5.88 -22.27
CA LEU A 27 4.77 5.73 -22.45
C LEU A 27 4.12 7.06 -22.85
N LEU A 28 4.49 8.16 -22.20
CA LEU A 28 3.98 9.51 -22.51
C LEU A 28 4.34 9.94 -23.94
N LEU A 29 5.55 9.64 -24.41
CA LEU A 29 5.96 9.89 -25.80
C LEU A 29 5.13 9.06 -26.79
N LEU A 30 4.86 7.79 -26.48
CA LEU A 30 4.01 6.93 -27.29
C LEU A 30 2.56 7.42 -27.33
N VAL A 31 2.01 7.86 -26.20
CA VAL A 31 0.67 8.45 -26.09
C VAL A 31 0.58 9.73 -26.92
N ARG A 32 1.58 10.62 -26.82
CA ARG A 32 1.68 11.83 -27.64
C ARG A 32 1.69 11.53 -29.13
N ALA A 33 2.44 10.52 -29.57
CA ALA A 33 2.58 10.17 -30.98
C ALA A 33 1.31 9.54 -31.59
N ALA A 34 0.18 9.54 -30.88
CA ALA A 34 -1.06 8.94 -31.36
C ALA A 34 -1.76 9.87 -32.36
N PRO A 35 -2.45 9.32 -33.37
CA PRO A 35 -3.15 10.12 -34.37
C PRO A 35 -4.33 10.92 -33.77
N SER A 36 -4.86 10.49 -32.63
CA SER A 36 -5.98 11.15 -31.95
C SER A 36 -5.87 11.00 -30.44
N ALA A 37 -6.61 11.84 -29.70
CA ALA A 37 -6.64 11.78 -28.24
C ALA A 37 -7.18 10.44 -27.72
N TRP A 38 -8.09 9.81 -28.47
CA TRP A 38 -8.61 8.50 -28.11
C TRP A 38 -7.62 7.37 -28.39
N ALA A 39 -6.88 7.45 -29.50
CA ALA A 39 -5.76 6.53 -29.72
C ALA A 39 -4.65 6.71 -28.66
N GLY A 40 -4.43 7.94 -28.18
CA GLY A 40 -3.54 8.24 -27.05
C GLY A 40 -4.04 7.60 -25.75
N ALA A 41 -5.32 7.76 -25.44
CA ALA A 41 -5.97 7.08 -24.31
C ALA A 41 -5.83 5.56 -24.39
N ALA A 42 -6.09 4.95 -25.54
CA ALA A 42 -5.93 3.52 -25.75
C ALA A 42 -4.47 3.05 -25.56
N ARG A 43 -3.48 3.83 -26.02
CA ARG A 43 -2.06 3.53 -25.78
C ARG A 43 -1.69 3.60 -24.29
N ALA A 44 -2.22 4.59 -23.57
CA ALA A 44 -2.03 4.70 -22.12
C ALA A 44 -2.68 3.52 -21.39
N TRP A 45 -3.92 3.18 -21.75
CA TRP A 45 -4.65 2.02 -21.24
C TRP A 45 -3.86 0.72 -21.44
N CYS A 46 -3.39 0.45 -22.66
CA CYS A 46 -2.55 -0.72 -22.94
C CYS A 46 -1.20 -0.66 -22.20
N GLY A 47 -0.64 0.53 -21.97
CA GLY A 47 0.58 0.72 -21.17
C GLY A 47 0.36 0.31 -19.72
N VAL A 48 -0.65 0.89 -19.06
CA VAL A 48 -0.97 0.64 -17.66
C VAL A 48 -1.50 -0.78 -17.45
N ALA A 49 -2.26 -1.35 -18.40
CA ALA A 49 -2.61 -2.78 -18.34
C ALA A 49 -1.35 -3.66 -18.29
N GLY A 50 -0.31 -3.33 -19.08
CA GLY A 50 0.99 -4.00 -19.00
C GLY A 50 1.65 -3.85 -17.62
N PHE A 51 1.60 -2.66 -17.02
CA PHE A 51 2.07 -2.43 -15.64
C PHE A 51 1.34 -3.31 -14.63
N VAL A 52 0.00 -3.40 -14.72
CA VAL A 52 -0.80 -4.26 -13.83
C VAL A 52 -0.44 -5.73 -14.01
N LEU A 53 -0.30 -6.21 -15.26
CA LEU A 53 0.09 -7.59 -15.53
C LEU A 53 1.44 -7.94 -14.91
N VAL A 54 2.44 -7.07 -15.03
CA VAL A 54 3.77 -7.34 -14.48
C VAL A 54 3.79 -7.22 -12.96
N THR A 55 3.15 -6.20 -12.39
CA THR A 55 3.14 -6.03 -10.92
C THR A 55 2.27 -7.05 -10.20
N GLN A 56 1.29 -7.64 -10.88
CA GLN A 56 0.33 -8.58 -10.31
C GLN A 56 0.32 -9.94 -11.03
N TYR A 57 1.40 -10.32 -11.72
CA TYR A 57 1.48 -11.60 -12.44
C TYR A 57 1.20 -12.80 -11.53
N TRP A 58 1.51 -12.66 -10.23
CA TRP A 58 1.31 -13.67 -9.21
C TRP A 58 -0.17 -14.04 -9.00
N LEU A 59 -1.12 -13.21 -9.46
CA LEU A 59 -2.53 -13.55 -9.50
C LEU A 59 -2.87 -14.62 -10.54
N VAL A 60 -1.98 -14.94 -11.49
CA VAL A 60 -2.24 -15.95 -12.53
C VAL A 60 -2.61 -17.31 -11.94
N THR A 61 -2.05 -17.67 -10.78
CA THR A 61 -2.33 -18.95 -10.10
C THR A 61 -3.75 -19.04 -9.54
N SER A 62 -4.39 -17.90 -9.28
CA SER A 62 -5.71 -17.82 -8.65
C SER A 62 -6.80 -17.34 -9.62
N ALA A 63 -6.46 -16.42 -10.53
CA ALA A 63 -7.37 -15.81 -11.50
C ALA A 63 -7.23 -16.40 -12.92
N GLY A 64 -6.13 -17.08 -13.24
CA GLY A 64 -5.87 -17.62 -14.57
C GLY A 64 -5.98 -16.54 -15.67
N PRO A 65 -6.65 -16.83 -16.80
CA PRO A 65 -6.84 -15.87 -17.89
C PRO A 65 -7.60 -14.59 -17.50
N LEU A 66 -8.40 -14.63 -16.42
CA LEU A 66 -9.15 -13.47 -15.93
C LEU A 66 -8.23 -12.30 -15.53
N LEU A 67 -6.94 -12.58 -15.27
CA LEU A 67 -5.93 -11.55 -15.03
C LEU A 67 -5.82 -10.54 -16.18
N LEU A 68 -6.02 -10.97 -17.43
CA LEU A 68 -6.02 -10.06 -18.58
C LEU A 68 -7.19 -9.07 -18.52
N LEU A 69 -8.38 -9.55 -18.16
CA LEU A 69 -9.57 -8.71 -17.99
C LEU A 69 -9.42 -7.78 -16.77
N LEU A 70 -8.83 -8.27 -15.67
CA LEU A 70 -8.52 -7.46 -14.50
C LEU A 70 -7.54 -6.32 -14.88
N ALA A 71 -6.46 -6.64 -15.58
CA ALA A 71 -5.48 -5.66 -16.02
C ALA A 71 -6.07 -4.64 -17.00
N ALA A 72 -6.91 -5.09 -17.93
CA ALA A 72 -7.66 -4.22 -18.83
C ALA A 72 -8.63 -3.30 -18.07
N GLY A 73 -9.42 -3.85 -17.14
CA GLY A 73 -10.38 -3.09 -16.33
C GLY A 73 -9.71 -2.06 -15.44
N LEU A 74 -8.66 -2.45 -14.70
CA LEU A 74 -7.90 -1.53 -13.86
C LEU A 74 -7.13 -0.49 -14.70
N GLY A 75 -6.55 -0.90 -15.82
CA GLY A 75 -5.88 0.03 -16.74
C GLY A 75 -6.84 1.08 -17.31
N ALA A 76 -8.13 0.76 -17.44
CA ALA A 76 -9.12 1.67 -18.03
C ALA A 76 -9.32 2.95 -17.19
N LEU A 77 -8.99 2.90 -15.89
CA LEU A 77 -8.99 4.06 -15.01
C LEU A 77 -8.01 5.16 -15.49
N TRP A 78 -7.00 4.81 -16.30
CA TRP A 78 -6.03 5.74 -16.88
C TRP A 78 -6.37 6.20 -18.31
N LEU A 79 -7.54 5.85 -18.85
CA LEU A 79 -8.02 6.40 -20.13
C LEU A 79 -8.08 7.94 -20.11
N PRO A 80 -8.65 8.60 -19.07
CA PRO A 80 -8.66 10.07 -19.00
C PRO A 80 -7.24 10.66 -18.93
N TRP A 81 -6.34 10.01 -18.20
CA TRP A 81 -4.93 10.42 -18.13
C TRP A 81 -4.26 10.38 -19.50
N GLY A 82 -4.43 9.31 -20.27
CA GLY A 82 -3.90 9.20 -21.63
C GLY A 82 -4.51 10.18 -22.62
N TRP A 83 -5.82 10.44 -22.52
CA TRP A 83 -6.50 11.46 -23.32
C TRP A 83 -5.95 12.85 -23.03
N LEU A 84 -5.81 13.22 -21.75
CA LEU A 84 -5.24 14.50 -21.32
C LEU A 84 -3.78 14.62 -21.73
N ALA A 85 -2.99 13.56 -21.59
CA ALA A 85 -1.58 13.52 -21.99
C ALA A 85 -1.43 13.78 -23.49
N HIS A 86 -2.25 13.14 -24.33
CA HIS A 86 -2.26 13.44 -25.77
C HIS A 86 -2.62 14.90 -26.04
N ARG A 87 -3.70 15.41 -25.46
CA ARG A 87 -4.17 16.79 -25.69
C ARG A 87 -3.16 17.87 -25.27
N LEU A 88 -2.48 17.66 -24.14
CA LEU A 88 -1.56 18.62 -23.55
C LEU A 88 -0.15 18.52 -24.12
N LEU A 89 0.28 17.33 -24.54
CA LEU A 89 1.63 17.08 -25.04
C LEU A 89 1.71 17.00 -26.56
N SER A 90 0.62 17.02 -27.32
CA SER A 90 0.66 17.08 -28.78
C SER A 90 1.06 18.46 -29.30
N ALA A 91 1.72 18.49 -30.47
CA ALA A 91 2.26 19.71 -31.05
C ALA A 91 1.17 20.75 -31.42
N PRO A 92 1.49 22.06 -31.38
CA PRO A 92 2.71 22.64 -30.82
C PRO A 92 2.68 22.63 -29.28
N VAL A 93 3.80 22.28 -28.65
CA VAL A 93 3.97 22.35 -27.20
C VAL A 93 4.66 23.66 -26.88
N GLY A 94 3.94 24.56 -26.21
CA GLY A 94 4.48 25.81 -25.70
C GLY A 94 4.46 25.83 -24.18
N PHE A 95 5.16 26.81 -23.59
CA PHE A 95 5.33 26.97 -22.14
C PHE A 95 4.04 26.76 -21.34
N ARG A 96 2.95 27.45 -21.70
CA ARG A 96 1.65 27.35 -20.99
C ARG A 96 1.06 25.93 -20.99
N ARG A 97 1.24 25.17 -22.08
CA ARG A 97 0.76 23.78 -22.17
C ARG A 97 1.60 22.85 -21.31
N THR A 98 2.92 23.06 -21.25
CA THR A 98 3.81 22.29 -20.37
C THR A 98 3.50 22.52 -18.91
N VAL A 99 3.32 23.79 -18.49
CA VAL A 99 2.91 24.10 -17.11
C VAL A 99 1.58 23.44 -16.78
N ALA A 100 0.59 23.53 -17.68
CA ALA A 100 -0.68 22.82 -17.50
C ALA A 100 -0.48 21.29 -17.41
N ALA A 101 0.36 20.70 -18.26
CA ALA A 101 0.64 19.26 -18.24
C ALA A 101 1.25 18.80 -16.90
N VAL A 102 2.25 19.54 -16.39
CA VAL A 102 2.95 19.21 -15.13
C VAL A 102 2.01 19.28 -13.92
N VAL A 103 0.87 19.95 -14.01
CA VAL A 103 -0.13 20.01 -12.93
C VAL A 103 -1.30 19.03 -13.18
N VAL A 104 -1.81 18.98 -14.41
CA VAL A 104 -3.01 18.21 -14.78
C VAL A 104 -2.74 16.72 -14.91
N LEU A 105 -1.62 16.31 -15.53
CA LEU A 105 -1.31 14.89 -15.73
C LEU A 105 -1.04 14.12 -14.43
N PRO A 106 -0.22 14.61 -13.49
CA PRO A 106 -0.08 13.93 -12.20
C PRO A 106 -1.38 13.94 -11.39
N SER A 107 -2.22 14.98 -11.52
CA SER A 107 -3.56 14.99 -10.89
C SER A 107 -4.46 13.89 -11.43
N ALA A 108 -4.51 13.72 -12.76
CA ALA A 108 -5.26 12.64 -13.39
C ALA A 108 -4.74 11.25 -13.00
N TRP A 109 -3.41 11.11 -12.83
CA TRP A 109 -2.81 9.87 -12.33
C TRP A 109 -3.25 9.56 -10.90
N VAL A 110 -3.14 10.54 -9.98
CA VAL A 110 -3.54 10.38 -8.58
C VAL A 110 -5.04 10.07 -8.44
N VAL A 111 -5.90 10.71 -9.24
CA VAL A 111 -7.34 10.39 -9.23
C VAL A 111 -7.59 8.96 -9.68
N ALA A 112 -6.88 8.46 -10.69
CA ALA A 112 -6.98 7.06 -11.10
C ALA A 112 -6.51 6.09 -10.00
N GLU A 113 -5.41 6.41 -9.30
CA GLU A 113 -4.96 5.64 -8.15
C GLU A 113 -5.93 5.69 -6.96
N MET A 114 -6.53 6.86 -6.70
CA MET A 114 -7.55 7.04 -5.66
C MET A 114 -8.77 6.16 -5.96
N VAL A 115 -9.28 6.18 -7.20
CA VAL A 115 -10.39 5.30 -7.60
C VAL A 115 -10.00 3.84 -7.47
N ARG A 116 -8.81 3.45 -7.97
CA ARG A 116 -8.29 2.07 -7.82
C ARG A 116 -8.16 1.64 -6.35
N SER A 117 -7.87 2.58 -5.46
CA SER A 117 -7.70 2.29 -4.03
C SER A 117 -8.98 1.87 -3.31
N TRP A 118 -10.14 1.96 -3.97
CA TRP A 118 -11.40 1.57 -3.35
C TRP A 118 -11.37 0.06 -3.02
N PRO A 119 -11.80 -0.37 -1.81
CA PRO A 119 -11.61 -1.74 -1.37
C PRO A 119 -12.10 -2.83 -2.35
N PRO A 120 -13.25 -2.67 -3.06
CA PRO A 120 -13.70 -3.65 -4.04
C PRO A 120 -12.80 -3.81 -5.28
N LEU A 121 -11.97 -2.82 -5.60
CA LEU A 121 -11.10 -2.80 -6.80
C LEU A 121 -9.70 -3.36 -6.56
N GLY A 122 -9.40 -3.88 -5.36
CA GLY A 122 -8.10 -4.48 -5.04
C GLY A 122 -7.13 -3.55 -4.30
N GLY A 123 -7.56 -2.35 -3.91
CA GLY A 123 -6.75 -1.41 -3.11
C GLY A 123 -5.62 -0.77 -3.91
N SER A 124 -4.80 0.06 -3.28
CA SER A 124 -3.70 0.76 -3.96
C SER A 124 -2.46 -0.13 -4.14
N TRP A 125 -2.64 -1.37 -4.59
CA TRP A 125 -1.52 -2.28 -4.88
C TRP A 125 -0.64 -1.69 -5.98
N ALA A 126 0.66 -1.61 -5.69
CA ALA A 126 1.67 -1.05 -6.58
C ALA A 126 1.36 0.39 -7.05
N SER A 127 0.90 1.27 -6.15
CA SER A 127 0.83 2.71 -6.46
C SER A 127 2.22 3.25 -6.82
N LEU A 128 2.27 4.25 -7.71
CA LEU A 128 3.52 4.80 -8.22
C LEU A 128 4.38 5.38 -7.09
N GLY A 129 3.78 6.03 -6.10
CA GLY A 129 4.47 6.53 -4.92
C GLY A 129 5.07 5.43 -4.04
N ALA A 130 4.46 4.25 -3.98
CA ALA A 130 5.00 3.13 -3.21
C ALA A 130 6.27 2.52 -3.85
N SER A 131 6.61 2.88 -5.10
CA SER A 131 7.91 2.54 -5.68
C SER A 131 9.10 3.13 -4.89
N GLN A 132 8.86 4.16 -4.07
CA GLN A 132 9.87 4.80 -3.25
C GLN A 132 10.01 4.15 -1.86
N ALA A 133 9.31 3.06 -1.57
CA ALA A 133 9.30 2.43 -0.25
C ALA A 133 10.68 1.98 0.27
N ALA A 134 11.62 1.70 -0.63
CA ALA A 134 13.00 1.35 -0.29
C ALA A 134 13.93 2.56 -0.07
N GLN A 135 13.43 3.79 -0.26
CA GLN A 135 14.19 5.03 -0.09
C GLN A 135 13.47 6.02 0.84
N PRO A 136 13.79 6.00 2.14
CA PRO A 136 13.20 6.89 3.15
C PRO A 136 13.25 8.38 2.77
N VAL A 137 14.35 8.81 2.13
CA VAL A 137 14.58 10.22 1.77
C VAL A 137 13.60 10.71 0.71
N THR A 138 13.38 9.94 -0.36
CA THR A 138 12.39 10.33 -1.38
C THR A 138 10.97 10.04 -0.93
N LEU A 139 10.77 8.97 -0.14
CA LEU A 139 9.46 8.63 0.44
C LEU A 139 8.97 9.67 1.45
N ALA A 140 9.85 10.49 2.04
CA ALA A 140 9.50 11.47 3.07
C ALA A 140 8.31 12.38 2.72
N SER A 141 8.09 12.68 1.43
CA SER A 141 6.91 13.42 0.96
C SER A 141 5.58 12.74 1.32
N ALA A 142 5.56 11.43 1.58
CA ALA A 142 4.37 10.72 2.02
C ALA A 142 3.87 11.18 3.40
N SER A 143 4.76 11.70 4.26
CA SER A 143 4.34 12.30 5.53
C SER A 143 3.63 13.65 5.35
N LEU A 144 3.80 14.33 4.20
CA LEU A 144 3.12 15.58 3.86
C LEU A 144 1.71 15.35 3.31
N GLY A 145 1.57 14.45 2.35
CA GLY A 145 0.33 14.28 1.58
C GLY A 145 -0.04 12.84 1.25
N GLY A 146 0.50 11.89 2.02
CA GLY A 146 0.32 10.47 1.78
C GLY A 146 1.14 9.98 0.60
N VAL A 147 1.08 8.67 0.34
CA VAL A 147 1.64 8.05 -0.88
C VAL A 147 1.18 8.77 -2.15
N TRP A 148 0.01 9.43 -2.10
CA TRP A 148 -0.55 10.26 -3.15
C TRP A 148 0.37 11.41 -3.58
N LEU A 149 1.01 12.11 -2.63
CA LEU A 149 1.95 13.19 -2.97
C LEU A 149 3.17 12.63 -3.68
N THR A 150 3.69 11.50 -3.20
CA THR A 150 4.82 10.83 -3.85
C THR A 150 4.46 10.39 -5.27
N SER A 151 3.28 9.80 -5.48
CA SER A 151 2.77 9.48 -6.83
C SER A 151 2.65 10.73 -7.72
N PHE A 152 2.13 11.83 -7.17
CA PHE A 152 2.01 13.10 -7.87
C PHE A 152 3.39 13.60 -8.34
N LEU A 153 4.37 13.65 -7.44
CA LEU A 153 5.72 14.15 -7.72
C LEU A 153 6.43 13.30 -8.77
N VAL A 154 6.31 11.96 -8.68
CA VAL A 154 6.89 11.05 -9.67
C VAL A 154 6.25 11.27 -11.05
N ALA A 155 4.92 11.33 -11.14
CA ALA A 155 4.21 11.57 -12.40
C ALA A 155 4.48 12.98 -12.97
N ALA A 156 4.62 13.99 -12.10
CA ALA A 156 4.97 15.36 -12.47
C ALA A 156 6.39 15.44 -13.04
N CYS A 157 7.35 14.77 -12.41
CA CYS A 157 8.73 14.67 -12.89
C CYS A 157 8.79 14.04 -14.29
N ASN A 158 8.13 12.90 -14.49
CA ASN A 158 8.04 12.26 -15.81
C ASN A 158 7.43 13.19 -16.87
N THR A 159 6.38 13.93 -16.51
CA THR A 159 5.75 14.90 -17.41
C THR A 159 6.68 16.07 -17.74
N ALA A 160 7.42 16.56 -16.75
CA ALA A 160 8.39 17.64 -16.90
C ALA A 160 9.58 17.21 -17.77
N LEU A 161 10.09 15.98 -17.59
CA LEU A 161 11.13 15.40 -18.45
C LEU A 161 10.67 15.29 -19.91
N VAL A 162 9.41 14.87 -20.14
CA VAL A 162 8.83 14.94 -21.49
C VAL A 162 8.82 16.38 -21.99
N GLY A 163 8.48 17.37 -21.17
CA GLY A 163 8.61 18.79 -21.51
C GLY A 163 10.02 19.20 -21.97
N VAL A 164 11.07 18.72 -21.27
CA VAL A 164 12.48 18.97 -21.64
C VAL A 164 12.82 18.43 -23.04
N LEU A 165 12.25 17.28 -23.41
CA LEU A 165 12.48 16.65 -24.71
C LEU A 165 11.71 17.32 -25.85
N LEU A 166 10.61 18.02 -25.54
CA LEU A 166 9.68 18.54 -26.53
C LEU A 166 9.87 20.03 -26.85
N HIS A 167 10.42 20.81 -25.93
CA HIS A 167 10.74 22.22 -26.15
C HIS A 167 11.96 22.37 -27.05
N ARG A 168 11.88 23.32 -28.00
CA ARG A 168 12.98 23.66 -28.90
C ARG A 168 13.82 24.84 -28.40
N ASP A 169 13.23 25.71 -27.58
CA ASP A 169 13.91 26.86 -26.99
C ASP A 169 14.54 26.51 -25.63
N THR A 170 15.65 27.18 -25.31
CA THR A 170 16.41 26.95 -24.08
C THR A 170 15.61 27.25 -22.82
N LEU A 171 14.75 28.29 -22.85
CA LEU A 171 13.96 28.71 -21.70
C LEU A 171 12.92 27.64 -21.32
N GLY A 172 12.16 27.13 -22.29
CA GLY A 172 11.18 26.06 -22.08
C GLY A 172 11.83 24.79 -21.54
N ARG A 173 13.00 24.41 -22.05
CA ARG A 173 13.78 23.27 -21.55
C ARG A 173 14.26 23.50 -20.11
N ALA A 174 14.79 24.69 -19.81
CA ALA A 174 15.28 25.04 -18.48
C ALA A 174 14.14 25.03 -17.43
N VAL A 175 12.97 25.58 -17.78
CA VAL A 175 11.80 25.55 -16.88
C VAL A 175 11.33 24.12 -16.65
N ALA A 176 11.20 23.32 -17.70
CA ALA A 176 10.78 21.93 -17.57
C ALA A 176 11.78 21.12 -16.72
N LEU A 177 13.08 21.36 -16.88
CA LEU A 177 14.12 20.75 -16.04
C LEU A 177 14.01 21.23 -14.59
N GLY A 178 13.81 22.53 -14.36
CA GLY A 178 13.58 23.09 -13.03
C GLY A 178 12.39 22.46 -12.33
N CYS A 179 11.26 22.26 -13.03
CA CYS A 179 10.10 21.53 -12.50
C CYS A 179 10.45 20.08 -12.12
N ALA A 180 11.20 19.37 -12.97
CA ALA A 180 11.63 17.99 -12.68
C ALA A 180 12.52 17.93 -11.43
N VAL A 181 13.49 18.85 -11.31
CA VAL A 181 14.40 18.97 -10.16
C VAL A 181 13.60 19.27 -8.88
N VAL A 182 12.67 20.23 -8.93
CA VAL A 182 11.80 20.53 -7.78
C VAL A 182 11.00 19.30 -7.36
N CYS A 183 10.41 18.56 -8.30
CA CYS A 183 9.63 17.35 -7.98
C CYS A 183 10.48 16.29 -7.25
N VAL A 184 11.72 16.07 -7.69
CA VAL A 184 12.65 15.12 -7.05
C VAL A 184 13.12 15.65 -5.68
N ALA A 185 13.31 16.97 -5.55
CA ALA A 185 13.85 17.59 -4.35
C ALA A 185 12.86 17.70 -3.17
N VAL A 186 11.54 17.68 -3.41
CA VAL A 186 10.53 17.82 -2.33
C VAL A 186 10.71 16.78 -1.22
N GLY A 187 10.91 15.51 -1.56
CA GLY A 187 11.15 14.44 -0.58
C GLY A 187 12.41 14.69 0.26
N PRO A 188 13.61 14.79 -0.35
CA PRO A 188 14.87 15.07 0.35
C PRO A 188 14.85 16.36 1.18
N LEU A 189 14.28 17.44 0.66
CA LEU A 189 14.16 18.70 1.41
C LEU A 189 13.26 18.54 2.63
N TRP A 190 12.12 17.87 2.48
CA TRP A 190 11.23 17.58 3.60
C TRP A 190 11.86 16.59 4.59
N TYR A 191 12.66 15.64 4.13
CA TYR A 191 13.40 14.73 5.00
C TYR A 191 14.41 15.50 5.89
N GLY A 192 15.14 16.46 5.31
CA GLY A 192 16.13 17.25 6.05
C GLY A 192 15.54 18.34 6.94
N LEU A 193 14.47 19.01 6.49
CA LEU A 193 13.89 20.18 7.16
C LEU A 193 12.62 19.88 7.97
N GLY A 194 11.97 18.76 7.69
CA GLY A 194 10.72 18.37 8.32
C GLY A 194 10.89 17.84 9.74
N PRO A 195 9.78 17.62 10.46
CA PRO A 195 9.82 17.12 11.82
C PRO A 195 10.50 15.74 11.87
N SER A 196 11.47 15.59 12.76
CA SER A 196 12.11 14.31 13.05
C SER A 196 11.42 13.64 14.23
N PRO A 197 11.28 12.29 14.24
CA PRO A 197 10.78 11.57 15.40
C PRO A 197 11.58 11.95 16.65
N SER A 198 10.89 12.31 17.72
CA SER A 198 11.51 12.49 19.03
C SER A 198 12.16 11.17 19.45
N GLY A 199 13.35 11.22 20.05
CA GLY A 199 13.93 10.04 20.70
C GLY A 199 12.92 9.48 21.71
N GLY A 200 12.36 8.31 21.41
CA GLY A 200 11.34 7.64 22.22
C GLY A 200 11.91 6.39 22.87
N ALA A 201 11.14 5.79 23.79
CA ALA A 201 11.46 4.46 24.30
C ALA A 201 11.59 3.47 23.13
N THR A 202 12.54 2.55 23.26
CA THR A 202 12.71 1.44 22.32
C THR A 202 12.02 0.23 22.90
N VAL A 203 11.15 -0.41 22.11
CA VAL A 203 10.49 -1.67 22.50
C VAL A 203 11.06 -2.83 21.72
N ARG A 204 11.14 -4.00 22.35
CA ARG A 204 11.67 -5.24 21.78
C ARG A 204 10.53 -6.10 21.31
N VAL A 205 10.35 -6.19 19.99
CA VAL A 205 9.25 -6.92 19.36
C VAL A 205 9.76 -8.19 18.70
N ALA A 206 9.21 -9.34 19.07
CA ALA A 206 9.52 -10.63 18.46
C ALA A 206 8.56 -10.91 17.28
N LEU A 207 9.12 -11.09 16.08
CA LEU A 207 8.40 -11.45 14.87
C LEU A 207 8.49 -12.97 14.66
N VAL A 208 7.38 -13.69 14.88
CA VAL A 208 7.34 -15.15 14.79
C VAL A 208 6.89 -15.58 13.40
N GLN A 209 7.77 -16.28 12.67
CA GLN A 209 7.54 -16.75 11.30
C GLN A 209 7.68 -18.28 11.20
N PRO A 210 6.60 -19.04 11.47
CA PRO A 210 6.59 -20.51 11.37
C PRO A 210 6.76 -21.03 9.94
N GLY A 211 6.35 -20.26 8.94
CA GLY A 211 6.41 -20.63 7.54
C GLY A 211 5.10 -21.12 6.94
N GLN A 212 5.19 -21.69 5.73
CA GLN A 212 4.04 -22.23 5.02
C GLN A 212 3.62 -23.59 5.61
N ILE A 213 2.67 -23.56 6.54
CA ILE A 213 2.06 -24.74 7.15
C ILE A 213 0.55 -24.71 6.83
N ALA A 214 0.02 -25.80 6.28
CA ALA A 214 -1.37 -25.87 5.83
C ALA A 214 -2.36 -26.12 6.99
N ASP A 215 -2.02 -27.07 7.86
CA ASP A 215 -2.87 -27.46 8.99
C ASP A 215 -2.86 -26.40 10.10
N ALA A 216 -4.04 -26.06 10.61
CA ALA A 216 -4.19 -25.01 11.61
C ALA A 216 -3.64 -25.38 12.98
N GLY A 217 -3.78 -26.64 13.40
CA GLY A 217 -3.20 -27.11 14.67
C GLY A 217 -1.68 -27.09 14.63
N SER A 218 -1.08 -27.51 13.51
CA SER A 218 0.35 -27.48 13.26
C SER A 218 0.90 -26.06 13.22
N ARG A 219 0.15 -25.09 12.66
CA ARG A 219 0.51 -23.66 12.71
C ARG A 219 0.59 -23.13 14.14
N LEU A 220 -0.44 -23.40 14.94
CA LEU A 220 -0.49 -23.03 16.35
C LEU A 220 0.69 -23.64 17.10
N ALA A 221 0.91 -24.95 16.98
CA ALA A 221 2.00 -25.65 17.66
C ALA A 221 3.39 -25.11 17.25
N ALA A 222 3.60 -24.80 15.96
CA ALA A 222 4.85 -24.22 15.49
C ALA A 222 5.07 -22.80 16.04
N GLY A 223 4.01 -21.98 16.11
CA GLY A 223 4.05 -20.66 16.75
C GLY A 223 4.41 -20.74 18.23
N GLU A 224 3.79 -21.68 18.96
CA GLU A 224 4.08 -21.92 20.37
C GLU A 224 5.52 -22.38 20.60
N ALA A 225 6.01 -23.33 19.80
CA ALA A 225 7.37 -23.86 19.91
C ALA A 225 8.43 -22.76 19.67
N LEU A 226 8.24 -21.94 18.63
CA LEU A 226 9.12 -20.82 18.34
C LEU A 226 9.09 -19.76 19.45
N THR A 227 7.90 -19.47 19.99
CA THR A 227 7.72 -18.49 21.05
C THR A 227 8.30 -18.98 22.38
N ALA A 228 8.16 -20.27 22.70
CA ALA A 228 8.72 -20.86 23.91
C ALA A 228 10.26 -20.74 23.97
N GLY A 229 10.93 -20.78 22.81
CA GLY A 229 12.36 -20.52 22.69
C GLY A 229 12.81 -19.10 23.06
N LEU A 230 11.87 -18.17 23.33
CA LEU A 230 12.14 -16.80 23.75
C LEU A 230 12.16 -16.63 25.28
N ALA A 231 11.88 -17.68 26.05
CA ALA A 231 11.90 -17.61 27.51
C ALA A 231 13.24 -17.08 28.04
N GLY A 232 13.18 -16.19 29.03
CA GLY A 232 14.35 -15.53 29.59
C GLY A 232 14.85 -14.30 28.80
N GLN A 233 14.29 -14.01 27.63
CA GLN A 233 14.52 -12.75 26.92
C GLN A 233 13.56 -11.67 27.43
N ARG A 234 14.05 -10.44 27.59
CA ARG A 234 13.19 -9.28 27.86
C ARG A 234 12.55 -8.82 26.55
N LEU A 235 11.24 -8.96 26.46
CA LEU A 235 10.42 -8.62 25.28
C LEU A 235 9.23 -7.79 25.74
N ASP A 236 8.80 -6.84 24.91
CA ASP A 236 7.61 -6.04 25.16
C ASP A 236 6.39 -6.60 24.43
N LEU A 237 6.61 -7.29 23.30
CA LEU A 237 5.55 -7.87 22.49
C LEU A 237 6.05 -9.04 21.63
N VAL A 238 5.27 -10.11 21.55
CA VAL A 238 5.45 -11.19 20.56
C VAL A 238 4.32 -11.15 19.55
N VAL A 239 4.64 -11.15 18.25
CA VAL A 239 3.64 -11.02 17.18
C VAL A 239 3.69 -12.24 16.27
N TRP A 240 2.52 -12.83 16.03
CA TRP A 240 2.35 -13.93 15.08
C TRP A 240 1.67 -13.44 13.79
N GLY A 241 1.83 -14.18 12.69
CA GLY A 241 1.22 -13.86 11.40
C GLY A 241 -0.29 -14.16 11.32
N GLU A 242 -0.90 -13.79 10.19
CA GLU A 242 -2.34 -13.98 9.94
C GLU A 242 -2.75 -15.46 9.92
N SER A 243 -3.94 -15.76 10.43
CA SER A 243 -4.51 -17.12 10.51
C SER A 243 -3.61 -18.12 11.25
N SER A 244 -2.80 -17.65 12.21
CA SER A 244 -1.94 -18.48 13.06
C SER A 244 -2.71 -19.43 13.99
N VAL A 245 -3.93 -19.04 14.36
CA VAL A 245 -4.83 -19.81 15.23
C VAL A 245 -6.13 -20.10 14.45
N GLY A 246 -6.50 -21.37 14.34
CA GLY A 246 -7.69 -21.81 13.59
C GLY A 246 -8.96 -22.03 14.40
N SER A 247 -8.92 -21.73 15.70
CA SER A 247 -10.05 -21.87 16.62
C SER A 247 -10.34 -20.54 17.30
N ASP A 248 -11.62 -20.27 17.55
CA ASP A 248 -12.02 -19.10 18.32
C ASP A 248 -11.67 -19.28 19.80
N LEU A 249 -11.00 -18.28 20.37
CA LEU A 249 -10.45 -18.35 21.73
C LEU A 249 -11.52 -18.25 22.83
N ALA A 250 -12.71 -17.73 22.54
CA ALA A 250 -13.81 -17.71 23.50
C ALA A 250 -14.52 -19.07 23.55
N GLY A 251 -14.64 -19.76 22.41
CA GLY A 251 -15.17 -21.12 22.33
C GLY A 251 -14.20 -22.22 22.75
N HIS A 252 -12.91 -21.92 22.84
CA HIS A 252 -11.82 -22.89 23.14
C HIS A 252 -10.93 -22.36 24.27
N PRO A 253 -11.44 -22.32 25.52
CA PRO A 253 -10.72 -21.77 26.67
C PRO A 253 -9.40 -22.50 26.95
N GLU A 254 -9.26 -23.76 26.55
CA GLU A 254 -8.03 -24.54 26.65
C GLU A 254 -6.92 -24.00 25.73
N VAL A 255 -7.26 -23.50 24.54
CA VAL A 255 -6.31 -22.85 23.64
C VAL A 255 -5.90 -21.49 24.20
N LEU A 256 -6.87 -20.72 24.72
CA LEU A 256 -6.56 -19.46 25.39
C LEU A 256 -5.65 -19.65 26.61
N ALA A 257 -5.91 -20.68 27.43
CA ALA A 257 -5.11 -21.00 28.60
C ALA A 257 -3.66 -21.35 28.22
N ARG A 258 -3.46 -22.13 27.13
CA ARG A 258 -2.13 -22.44 26.59
C ARG A 258 -1.37 -21.19 26.15
N LEU A 259 -2.04 -20.27 25.46
CA LEU A 259 -1.43 -19.00 25.02
C LEU A 259 -1.12 -18.07 26.21
N ALA A 260 -1.99 -18.01 27.23
CA ALA A 260 -1.77 -17.23 28.44
C ALA A 260 -0.59 -17.77 29.26
N ASP A 261 -0.48 -19.09 29.37
CA ASP A 261 0.66 -19.77 30.01
C ASP A 261 1.96 -19.55 29.23
N LEU A 262 1.90 -19.57 27.89
CA LEU A 262 3.04 -19.21 27.05
C LEU A 262 3.47 -17.74 27.23
N SER A 263 2.51 -16.81 27.27
CA SER A 263 2.76 -15.40 27.58
C SER A 263 3.48 -15.24 28.92
N ARG A 264 3.00 -15.95 29.96
CA ARG A 264 3.60 -15.93 31.31
C ARG A 264 5.04 -16.47 31.32
N ARG A 265 5.31 -17.57 30.61
CA ARG A 265 6.66 -18.16 30.52
C ARG A 265 7.66 -17.26 29.81
N VAL A 266 7.22 -16.58 28.75
CA VAL A 266 8.08 -15.68 27.97
C VAL A 266 8.21 -14.31 28.65
N GLY A 267 7.22 -13.93 29.47
CA GLY A 267 7.20 -12.64 30.15
C GLY A 267 6.80 -11.49 29.24
N ALA A 268 5.99 -11.76 28.20
CA ALA A 268 5.51 -10.77 27.23
C ALA A 268 4.11 -11.12 26.71
N ASP A 269 3.33 -10.10 26.34
CA ASP A 269 2.03 -10.28 25.70
C ASP A 269 2.18 -10.81 24.27
N LEU A 270 1.24 -11.65 23.84
CA LEU A 270 1.20 -12.27 22.53
C LEU A 270 0.09 -11.63 21.68
N LEU A 271 0.44 -11.02 20.55
CA LEU A 271 -0.52 -10.64 19.53
C LEU A 271 -0.63 -11.75 18.49
N VAL A 272 -1.66 -12.59 18.66
CA VAL A 272 -1.96 -13.72 17.76
C VAL A 272 -3.05 -13.35 16.77
N ASN A 273 -3.16 -14.10 15.67
CA ASN A 273 -4.24 -13.89 14.70
C ASN A 273 -5.12 -15.14 14.58
N VAL A 274 -6.42 -14.93 14.75
CA VAL A 274 -7.48 -15.94 14.73
C VAL A 274 -8.26 -15.84 13.42
N ASP A 275 -8.46 -16.96 12.73
CA ASP A 275 -9.35 -17.10 11.56
C ASP A 275 -10.29 -18.27 11.81
N ALA A 276 -11.43 -17.97 12.46
CA ALA A 276 -12.36 -18.98 12.95
C ALA A 276 -13.81 -18.45 13.01
N PRO A 277 -14.82 -19.35 13.04
CA PRO A 277 -16.19 -18.99 13.37
C PRO A 277 -16.29 -18.43 14.80
N ALA A 278 -16.99 -17.31 14.97
CA ALA A 278 -17.25 -16.73 16.29
C ALA A 278 -18.49 -17.39 16.95
N PRO A 279 -18.57 -17.45 18.30
CA PRO A 279 -19.71 -18.05 19.01
C PRO A 279 -21.07 -17.41 18.67
N GLY A 280 -21.08 -16.11 18.35
CA GLY A 280 -22.28 -15.37 17.93
C GLY A 280 -22.64 -15.49 16.44
N GLY A 281 -21.97 -16.39 15.71
CA GLY A 281 -22.12 -16.56 14.26
C GLY A 281 -21.18 -15.69 13.44
N GLY A 282 -20.97 -16.11 12.18
CA GLY A 282 -20.03 -15.48 11.25
C GLY A 282 -18.58 -15.94 11.44
N ILE A 283 -17.76 -15.74 10.40
CA ILE A 283 -16.32 -16.05 10.41
C ILE A 283 -15.57 -14.72 10.35
N TYR A 284 -14.63 -14.53 11.27
CA TYR A 284 -13.84 -13.30 11.37
C TYR A 284 -12.35 -13.60 11.33
N LYS A 285 -11.59 -12.65 10.80
CA LYS A 285 -10.15 -12.56 11.00
C LYS A 285 -9.87 -11.52 12.07
N SER A 286 -9.29 -11.97 13.17
CA SER A 286 -9.13 -11.14 14.36
C SER A 286 -7.70 -11.17 14.86
N ALA A 287 -7.12 -10.00 15.12
CA ALA A 287 -5.94 -9.89 15.95
C ALA A 287 -6.40 -9.94 17.42
N VAL A 288 -5.84 -10.83 18.22
CA VAL A 288 -6.18 -10.95 19.65
C VAL A 288 -4.91 -10.79 20.46
N LEU A 289 -4.94 -9.83 21.39
CA LEU A 289 -3.86 -9.64 22.35
C LEU A 289 -4.12 -10.55 23.56
N VAL A 290 -3.16 -11.39 23.89
CA VAL A 290 -3.23 -12.37 24.98
C VAL A 290 -2.08 -12.11 25.95
N GLY A 291 -2.42 -11.85 27.22
CA GLY A 291 -1.46 -11.73 28.31
C GLY A 291 -1.51 -12.94 29.25
N GLU A 292 -0.77 -12.85 30.36
CA GLU A 292 -0.58 -13.95 31.32
C GLU A 292 -1.87 -14.50 31.96
N ARG A 293 -2.96 -13.70 31.94
CA ARG A 293 -4.29 -14.01 32.53
C ARG A 293 -5.37 -14.30 31.48
N GLY A 294 -5.05 -14.25 30.19
CA GLY A 294 -6.01 -14.45 29.09
C GLY A 294 -6.05 -13.28 28.10
N ALA A 295 -7.16 -13.17 27.37
CA ALA A 295 -7.32 -12.16 26.32
C ALA A 295 -7.49 -10.75 26.92
N LEU A 296 -6.70 -9.80 26.41
CA LEU A 296 -6.71 -8.39 26.82
C LEU A 296 -7.56 -7.51 25.89
N GLY A 297 -7.75 -7.97 24.65
CA GLY A 297 -8.55 -7.26 23.65
C GLY A 297 -8.44 -7.89 22.27
N SER A 298 -9.31 -7.47 21.35
CA SER A 298 -9.25 -7.94 19.97
C SER A 298 -9.63 -6.86 18.97
N TYR A 299 -9.05 -6.96 17.78
CA TYR A 299 -9.40 -6.19 16.60
C TYR A 299 -9.89 -7.13 15.51
N ARG A 300 -11.03 -6.81 14.88
CA ARG A 300 -11.58 -7.56 13.75
C ARG A 300 -11.28 -6.82 12.46
N LYS A 301 -10.75 -7.54 11.46
CA LYS A 301 -10.41 -7.00 10.14
C LYS A 301 -11.60 -6.25 9.51
N THR A 302 -11.38 -5.01 9.10
CA THR A 302 -12.42 -4.12 8.55
C THR A 302 -12.45 -4.16 7.02
N ARG A 303 -11.29 -4.29 6.37
CA ARG A 303 -11.18 -4.39 4.90
C ARG A 303 -10.78 -5.79 4.47
N LEU A 304 -11.78 -6.48 3.96
CA LEU A 304 -11.62 -7.83 3.44
C LEU A 304 -11.03 -7.83 2.03
N VAL A 305 -10.36 -8.92 1.69
CA VAL A 305 -9.81 -9.19 0.35
C VAL A 305 -10.94 -9.59 -0.60
N PRO A 306 -11.18 -8.85 -1.69
CA PRO A 306 -12.12 -9.27 -2.73
C PRO A 306 -11.74 -10.62 -3.32
N PHE A 307 -12.73 -11.47 -3.54
CA PHE A 307 -12.65 -12.86 -4.00
C PHE A 307 -11.90 -13.83 -3.06
N GLY A 308 -10.93 -13.37 -2.25
CA GLY A 308 -10.20 -14.20 -1.29
C GLY A 308 -10.89 -14.40 0.06
N GLU A 309 -11.62 -13.40 0.56
CA GLU A 309 -12.32 -13.44 1.86
C GLU A 309 -13.81 -13.19 1.75
N TYR A 310 -14.23 -12.54 0.67
CA TYR A 310 -15.63 -12.40 0.29
C TYR A 310 -15.76 -12.33 -1.23
N VAL A 311 -16.93 -12.65 -1.78
CA VAL A 311 -17.19 -12.48 -3.23
C VAL A 311 -18.01 -11.20 -3.46
N PRO A 312 -17.43 -10.15 -4.07
CA PRO A 312 -18.20 -8.95 -4.46
C PRO A 312 -19.37 -9.34 -5.37
N LEU A 313 -20.57 -8.81 -5.11
CA LEU A 313 -21.79 -9.09 -5.90
C LEU A 313 -21.95 -10.59 -6.20
N ARG A 314 -21.91 -11.44 -5.16
CA ARG A 314 -21.96 -12.91 -5.24
C ARG A 314 -23.09 -13.44 -6.13
N THR A 315 -24.22 -12.73 -6.21
CA THR A 315 -25.35 -13.04 -7.11
C THR A 315 -25.01 -12.91 -8.60
N LEU A 316 -24.08 -12.03 -8.98
CA LEU A 316 -23.66 -11.78 -10.36
C LEU A 316 -22.34 -12.51 -10.72
N PHE A 317 -21.42 -12.65 -9.77
CA PHE A 317 -20.08 -13.22 -9.99
C PHE A 317 -19.85 -14.59 -9.36
N GLY A 318 -20.88 -15.20 -8.76
CA GLY A 318 -20.80 -16.55 -8.18
C GLY A 318 -20.39 -17.64 -9.17
N TRP A 319 -20.54 -17.42 -10.48
CA TRP A 319 -20.04 -18.35 -11.50
C TRP A 319 -18.51 -18.36 -11.64
N ILE A 320 -17.83 -17.25 -11.28
CA ILE A 320 -16.36 -17.13 -11.28
C ILE A 320 -15.75 -17.98 -10.15
N THR A 321 -16.51 -18.28 -9.09
CA THR A 321 -16.03 -19.14 -7.99
C THR A 321 -15.85 -20.59 -8.40
N ARG A 322 -16.42 -21.03 -9.54
CA ARG A 322 -16.18 -22.38 -10.10
C ARG A 322 -14.81 -22.52 -10.76
N HIS A 323 -14.18 -21.39 -11.12
CA HIS A 323 -12.92 -21.33 -11.86
C HIS A 323 -11.80 -20.62 -11.09
N SER A 324 -12.00 -20.32 -9.80
CA SER A 324 -11.04 -19.60 -8.95
C SER A 324 -11.02 -20.16 -7.53
N ARG A 325 -9.93 -19.92 -6.77
CA ARG A 325 -9.84 -20.25 -5.34
C ARG A 325 -10.57 -19.22 -4.46
N ALA A 326 -11.81 -18.89 -4.83
CA ALA A 326 -12.59 -17.87 -4.13
C ALA A 326 -13.12 -18.38 -2.78
N ALA A 327 -13.39 -17.46 -1.84
CA ALA A 327 -13.89 -17.80 -0.51
C ALA A 327 -15.21 -18.59 -0.56
N ALA A 328 -15.18 -19.81 -0.01
CA ALA A 328 -16.35 -20.69 0.10
C ALA A 328 -17.48 -20.07 0.96
N GLN A 329 -17.11 -19.34 2.02
CA GLN A 329 -18.01 -18.56 2.87
C GLN A 329 -17.43 -17.15 3.08
N ASP A 330 -18.29 -16.14 3.06
CA ASP A 330 -17.89 -14.74 3.26
C ASP A 330 -17.50 -14.49 4.71
N ARG A 331 -16.33 -13.90 4.92
CA ARG A 331 -15.95 -13.35 6.22
C ARG A 331 -16.72 -12.07 6.52
N GLN A 332 -16.94 -11.81 7.80
CA GLN A 332 -17.60 -10.59 8.27
C GLN A 332 -16.57 -9.51 8.63
N ARG A 333 -17.00 -8.25 8.57
CA ARG A 333 -16.16 -7.07 8.80
C ARG A 333 -16.22 -6.62 10.26
N GLY A 334 -15.09 -6.13 10.77
CA GLY A 334 -15.05 -5.36 12.02
C GLY A 334 -15.71 -3.99 11.89
N THR A 335 -15.95 -3.35 13.04
CA THR A 335 -16.69 -2.08 13.14
C THR A 335 -15.80 -0.83 13.02
N GLY A 336 -14.48 -0.96 13.12
CA GLY A 336 -13.58 0.17 13.04
C GLY A 336 -12.19 -0.12 13.62
N PRO A 337 -11.31 0.90 13.64
CA PRO A 337 -10.00 0.84 14.27
C PRO A 337 -10.11 0.61 15.78
N VAL A 338 -9.16 -0.11 16.37
CA VAL A 338 -9.13 -0.47 17.80
C VAL A 338 -7.72 -0.33 18.32
N LEU A 339 -7.54 0.39 19.43
CA LEU A 339 -6.26 0.48 20.10
C LEU A 339 -6.11 -0.63 21.16
N LEU A 340 -5.13 -1.51 20.99
CA LEU A 340 -4.77 -2.54 21.97
C LEU A 340 -3.60 -2.07 22.82
N HIS A 341 -3.48 -2.54 24.06
CA HIS A 341 -2.41 -2.15 24.98
C HIS A 341 -1.66 -3.38 25.49
N ALA A 342 -0.40 -3.53 25.11
CA ALA A 342 0.52 -4.52 25.67
C ALA A 342 1.36 -3.83 26.74
N GLY A 343 0.97 -3.96 28.01
CA GLY A 343 1.41 -3.04 29.06
C GLY A 343 1.14 -1.58 28.67
N ASP A 344 2.18 -0.74 28.68
CA ASP A 344 2.11 0.67 28.28
C ASP A 344 2.29 0.91 26.77
N LEU A 345 2.43 -0.14 25.95
CA LEU A 345 2.59 -0.03 24.50
C LEU A 345 1.23 0.03 23.79
N PRO A 346 0.80 1.19 23.25
CA PRO A 346 -0.39 1.29 22.42
C PRO A 346 -0.14 0.75 21.01
N ILE A 347 -0.87 -0.29 20.62
CA ILE A 347 -0.76 -1.02 19.36
C ILE A 347 -1.95 -0.72 18.47
N GLY A 348 -1.67 -0.35 17.21
CA GLY A 348 -2.65 -0.30 16.13
C GLY A 348 -2.57 -1.57 15.27
N PRO A 349 -3.36 -2.62 15.55
CA PRO A 349 -3.35 -3.88 14.82
C PRO A 349 -4.05 -3.74 13.47
N LEU A 350 -3.44 -4.28 12.42
CA LEU A 350 -3.95 -4.27 11.06
C LEU A 350 -3.68 -5.64 10.42
N VAL A 351 -4.59 -6.12 9.56
CA VAL A 351 -4.48 -7.47 9.02
C VAL A 351 -4.29 -7.45 7.50
N SER A 352 -3.12 -7.89 7.06
CA SER A 352 -2.84 -8.32 5.68
C SER A 352 -3.12 -7.23 4.65
N TYR A 353 -4.14 -7.41 3.81
CA TYR A 353 -4.63 -6.45 2.81
C TYR A 353 -4.86 -5.03 3.34
N GLU A 354 -5.11 -4.86 4.64
CA GLU A 354 -5.28 -3.55 5.29
C GLU A 354 -4.05 -2.64 5.19
N THR A 355 -2.86 -3.23 4.98
CA THR A 355 -1.60 -2.50 4.76
C THR A 355 -1.62 -1.62 3.51
N LEU A 356 -2.50 -1.92 2.55
CA LEU A 356 -2.62 -1.16 1.30
C LEU A 356 -3.38 0.15 1.44
N PHE A 357 -3.86 0.50 2.63
CA PHE A 357 -4.80 1.61 2.79
C PHE A 357 -4.26 2.67 3.74
N SER A 358 -3.96 3.85 3.17
CA SER A 358 -3.38 4.98 3.91
C SER A 358 -4.26 5.46 5.06
N ASP A 359 -5.58 5.40 4.90
CA ASP A 359 -6.48 5.92 5.91
C ASP A 359 -6.59 5.03 7.15
N LEU A 360 -6.31 3.72 7.05
CA LEU A 360 -6.31 2.83 8.22
C LEU A 360 -5.13 3.13 9.14
N ALA A 361 -3.91 3.17 8.60
CA ALA A 361 -2.71 3.57 9.35
C ALA A 361 -2.87 4.96 9.98
N ARG A 362 -3.45 5.91 9.24
CA ARG A 362 -3.77 7.24 9.73
C ARG A 362 -4.77 7.23 10.88
N ARG A 363 -5.84 6.41 10.80
CA ARG A 363 -6.85 6.30 11.86
C ARG A 363 -6.24 5.72 13.14
N GLU A 364 -5.44 4.66 13.04
CA GLU A 364 -4.72 4.09 14.19
C GLU A 364 -3.78 5.11 14.84
N ALA A 365 -3.01 5.86 14.03
CA ALA A 365 -2.14 6.92 14.54
C ALA A 365 -2.91 8.04 15.26
N ARG A 366 -4.12 8.39 14.78
CA ARG A 366 -5.02 9.36 15.42
C ARG A 366 -5.65 8.84 16.71
N LEU A 367 -5.88 7.53 16.82
CA LEU A 367 -6.34 6.90 18.06
C LEU A 367 -5.25 6.86 19.14
N GLY A 368 -3.98 7.04 18.76
CA GLY A 368 -2.86 7.06 19.70
C GLY A 368 -1.89 5.90 19.55
N ALA A 369 -2.01 5.07 18.51
CA ALA A 369 -1.10 3.95 18.27
C ALA A 369 0.36 4.40 18.27
N GLY A 370 1.15 3.83 19.19
CA GLY A 370 2.60 3.99 19.30
C GLY A 370 3.35 3.10 18.31
N LEU A 371 2.79 1.93 18.02
CA LEU A 371 3.30 0.96 17.07
C LEU A 371 2.17 0.45 16.15
N LEU A 372 2.40 0.46 14.84
CA LEU A 372 1.52 -0.20 13.89
C LEU A 372 1.97 -1.65 13.70
N VAL A 373 1.04 -2.60 13.85
CA VAL A 373 1.36 -4.04 13.75
C VAL A 373 0.52 -4.68 12.66
N TYR A 374 1.17 -5.14 11.60
CA TYR A 374 0.54 -5.79 10.47
C TYR A 374 0.73 -7.31 10.53
N GLN A 375 -0.35 -8.08 10.53
CA GLN A 375 -0.30 -9.55 10.50
C GLN A 375 -0.76 -10.04 9.13
N SER A 376 0.04 -10.84 8.42
CA SER A 376 -0.32 -11.35 7.09
C SER A 376 -0.03 -12.83 6.89
N SER A 377 -0.63 -13.41 5.85
CA SER A 377 -0.31 -14.74 5.33
C SER A 377 -0.30 -14.69 3.81
N THR A 378 0.85 -14.99 3.21
CA THR A 378 1.01 -15.03 1.75
C THR A 378 1.20 -16.46 1.23
N SER A 379 0.63 -17.46 1.93
CA SER A 379 0.78 -18.89 1.61
C SER A 379 0.40 -19.23 0.16
N SER A 380 -0.53 -18.48 -0.43
CA SER A 380 -0.99 -18.68 -1.81
C SER A 380 -0.04 -18.11 -2.88
N PHE A 381 0.96 -17.32 -2.49
CA PHE A 381 1.78 -16.51 -3.41
C PHE A 381 3.29 -16.68 -3.15
N GLN A 382 3.70 -17.86 -2.66
CA GLN A 382 5.10 -18.16 -2.37
C GLN A 382 5.99 -18.04 -3.61
N GLY A 383 7.20 -17.51 -3.40
CA GLY A 383 8.19 -17.34 -4.47
C GLY A 383 7.82 -16.30 -5.52
N SER A 384 6.80 -15.47 -5.26
CA SER A 384 6.32 -14.45 -6.18
C SER A 384 6.57 -13.04 -5.65
N TRP A 385 6.44 -12.03 -6.52
CA TRP A 385 6.60 -10.63 -6.12
C TRP A 385 5.55 -10.15 -5.10
N ALA A 386 4.45 -10.90 -4.89
CA ALA A 386 3.42 -10.52 -3.93
C ALA A 386 3.98 -10.33 -2.51
N GLN A 387 4.90 -11.19 -2.09
CA GLN A 387 5.43 -11.23 -0.73
C GLN A 387 6.28 -9.98 -0.42
N PRO A 388 7.33 -9.66 -1.21
CA PRO A 388 8.12 -8.46 -0.98
C PRO A 388 7.34 -7.18 -1.29
N GLN A 389 6.40 -7.20 -2.25
CA GLN A 389 5.52 -6.05 -2.53
C GLN A 389 4.60 -5.73 -1.35
N LEU A 390 4.08 -6.73 -0.62
CA LEU A 390 3.28 -6.50 0.57
C LEU A 390 4.16 -6.04 1.74
N ALA A 391 5.28 -6.73 1.98
CA ALA A 391 6.16 -6.45 3.11
C ALA A 391 6.91 -5.11 3.04
N THR A 392 6.91 -4.41 1.89
CA THR A 392 7.42 -3.03 1.80
C THR A 392 6.37 -1.98 2.19
N GLN A 393 5.08 -2.28 2.09
CA GLN A 393 4.02 -1.32 2.35
C GLN A 393 4.03 -0.73 3.78
N PRO A 394 4.40 -1.50 4.83
CA PRO A 394 4.58 -0.95 6.17
C PRO A 394 5.56 0.23 6.21
N ALA A 395 6.58 0.29 5.34
CA ALA A 395 7.48 1.46 5.26
C ALA A 395 6.73 2.72 4.85
N VAL A 396 5.86 2.62 3.84
CA VAL A 396 5.00 3.71 3.39
C VAL A 396 4.06 4.13 4.51
N ARG A 397 3.41 3.16 5.17
CA ARG A 397 2.48 3.45 6.27
C ARG A 397 3.18 4.10 7.46
N ALA A 398 4.39 3.67 7.78
CA ALA A 398 5.19 4.22 8.86
C ALA A 398 5.49 5.71 8.63
N VAL A 399 5.93 6.07 7.43
CA VAL A 399 6.18 7.47 7.03
C VAL A 399 4.91 8.29 7.00
N GLU A 400 3.82 7.76 6.45
CA GLU A 400 2.52 8.44 6.43
C GLU A 400 2.01 8.73 7.84
N ALA A 401 2.07 7.74 8.73
CA ALA A 401 1.55 7.82 10.10
C ALA A 401 2.50 8.52 11.08
N GLY A 402 3.79 8.60 10.76
CA GLY A 402 4.84 9.04 11.69
C GLY A 402 4.95 8.12 12.90
N ARG A 403 4.77 6.81 12.68
CA ARG A 403 4.83 5.74 13.69
C ARG A 403 5.67 4.59 13.16
N PRO A 404 6.47 3.91 13.99
CA PRO A 404 7.10 2.66 13.56
C PRO A 404 6.05 1.62 13.18
N ALA A 405 6.44 0.71 12.29
CA ALA A 405 5.58 -0.36 11.82
C ALA A 405 6.32 -1.69 11.77
N VAL A 406 5.71 -2.73 12.32
CA VAL A 406 6.16 -4.11 12.17
C VAL A 406 5.14 -4.91 11.37
N HIS A 407 5.61 -5.84 10.54
CA HIS A 407 4.81 -6.71 9.72
C HIS A 407 5.30 -8.14 9.87
N VAL A 408 4.40 -9.02 10.29
CA VAL A 408 4.68 -10.43 10.51
C VAL A 408 3.88 -11.27 9.55
N GLY A 409 4.60 -11.98 8.67
CA GLY A 409 4.04 -13.01 7.82
C GLY A 409 4.01 -14.35 8.55
N LEU A 410 2.88 -15.05 8.55
CA LEU A 410 2.83 -16.49 8.91
C LEU A 410 3.74 -17.25 7.92
N SER A 411 3.51 -16.96 6.65
CA SER A 411 4.32 -17.32 5.50
C SER A 411 4.50 -16.07 4.62
N GLY A 412 5.69 -15.90 4.05
CA GLY A 412 6.05 -14.66 3.36
C GLY A 412 7.08 -13.85 4.10
N ASP A 413 7.33 -12.66 3.56
CA ASP A 413 8.32 -11.75 4.11
C ASP A 413 7.78 -11.07 5.37
N SER A 414 8.56 -11.10 6.46
CA SER A 414 8.34 -10.23 7.63
C SER A 414 9.28 -9.03 7.55
N SER A 415 8.85 -7.88 8.08
CA SER A 415 9.61 -6.64 7.98
C SER A 415 9.32 -5.71 9.15
N ALA A 416 10.26 -4.82 9.46
CA ALA A 416 10.08 -3.79 10.47
C ALA A 416 10.71 -2.48 9.99
N PHE A 417 10.05 -1.37 10.30
CA PHE A 417 10.47 -0.03 9.90
C PHE A 417 10.28 0.98 11.03
N ASP A 418 11.19 1.95 11.12
CA ASP A 418 11.02 3.11 11.99
C ASP A 418 9.98 4.09 11.42
N ALA A 419 9.66 5.13 12.19
CA ALA A 419 8.69 6.17 11.79
C ALA A 419 9.11 7.00 10.56
N ARG A 420 10.38 6.93 10.12
CA ARG A 420 10.87 7.56 8.88
C ARG A 420 10.98 6.58 7.72
N GLY A 421 10.58 5.32 7.90
CA GLY A 421 10.62 4.29 6.89
C GLY A 421 11.99 3.60 6.74
N HIS A 422 12.95 3.83 7.64
CA HIS A 422 14.19 3.05 7.65
C HIS A 422 13.88 1.62 8.04
N ARG A 423 14.44 0.69 7.29
CA ARG A 423 14.28 -0.74 7.53
C ARG A 423 15.09 -1.17 8.75
N LEU A 424 14.40 -1.65 9.77
CA LEU A 424 14.97 -2.22 10.99
C LEU A 424 15.22 -3.72 10.85
N ALA A 425 14.31 -4.44 10.17
CA ALA A 425 14.45 -5.86 9.91
C ALA A 425 13.78 -6.28 8.59
N TRP A 426 14.28 -7.37 8.02
CA TRP A 426 13.68 -8.05 6.87
C TRP A 426 13.96 -9.55 6.93
N CYS A 427 12.91 -10.34 7.06
CA CYS A 427 12.98 -11.80 7.08
C CYS A 427 12.34 -12.32 5.80
N PRO A 428 13.09 -12.92 4.86
CA PRO A 428 12.54 -13.35 3.58
C PRO A 428 11.55 -14.52 3.76
N SER A 429 10.74 -14.80 2.74
CA SER A 429 9.70 -15.83 2.77
C SER A 429 10.20 -17.25 2.98
N GLY A 430 11.49 -17.51 2.72
CA GLY A 430 12.17 -18.76 3.05
C GLY A 430 12.58 -18.90 4.51
N PHE A 431 12.63 -17.82 5.29
CA PHE A 431 13.05 -17.83 6.69
C PHE A 431 12.03 -18.55 7.58
N ARG A 432 12.51 -19.29 8.57
CA ARG A 432 11.69 -20.00 9.58
C ARG A 432 12.32 -19.75 10.94
N GLY A 433 11.60 -19.12 11.85
CA GLY A 433 12.15 -18.77 13.16
C GLY A 433 11.54 -17.53 13.76
N VAL A 434 12.26 -16.93 14.71
CA VAL A 434 11.90 -15.66 15.34
C VAL A 434 12.97 -14.62 15.04
N THR A 435 12.56 -13.39 14.79
CA THR A 435 13.47 -12.23 14.74
C THR A 435 13.01 -11.22 15.78
N VAL A 436 13.88 -10.92 16.75
CA VAL A 436 13.64 -9.87 17.76
C VAL A 436 14.18 -8.56 17.21
N VAL A 437 13.35 -7.53 17.20
CA VAL A 437 13.68 -6.21 16.65
C VAL A 437 13.51 -5.16 17.73
N ASP A 438 14.53 -4.31 17.89
CA ASP A 438 14.46 -3.12 18.71
C ASP A 438 13.80 -1.99 17.90
N VAL A 439 12.61 -1.56 18.32
CA VAL A 439 11.74 -0.64 17.59
C VAL A 439 11.62 0.69 18.36
N PRO A 440 12.17 1.80 17.83
CA PRO A 440 12.05 3.10 18.49
C PRO A 440 10.63 3.65 18.33
N LEU A 441 9.93 3.90 19.44
CA LEU A 441 8.55 4.44 19.47
C LEU A 441 8.47 5.96 19.21
N GLY A 442 9.48 6.54 18.58
CA GLY A 442 9.51 7.96 18.24
C GLY A 442 8.30 8.32 17.37
N ALA A 443 7.39 9.12 17.93
CA ALA A 443 6.16 9.52 17.25
C ALA A 443 6.30 10.92 16.67
N THR A 444 5.75 11.14 15.48
CA THR A 444 5.59 12.47 14.91
C THR A 444 4.20 12.62 14.36
N ALA A 445 3.48 13.67 14.76
CA ALA A 445 2.19 13.98 14.15
C ALA A 445 2.42 14.57 12.74
N THR A 446 2.43 13.71 11.72
CA THR A 446 2.68 14.11 10.34
C THR A 446 1.57 15.04 9.80
N PRO A 447 1.88 15.95 8.87
CA PRO A 447 0.85 16.74 8.20
C PRO A 447 -0.22 15.88 7.52
N TYR A 448 0.15 14.72 6.96
CA TYR A 448 -0.80 13.79 6.38
C TYR A 448 -1.77 13.20 7.41
N VAL A 449 -1.32 12.89 8.63
CA VAL A 449 -2.20 12.45 9.71
C VAL A 449 -3.24 13.51 10.07
N ARG A 450 -2.84 14.79 10.05
CA ARG A 450 -3.70 15.93 10.39
C ARG A 450 -4.68 16.31 9.27
N LEU A 451 -4.18 16.42 8.05
CA LEU A 451 -4.92 16.94 6.89
C LEU A 451 -5.68 15.86 6.12
N GLY A 452 -5.29 14.59 6.27
CA GLY A 452 -5.87 13.48 5.54
C GLY A 452 -5.58 13.55 4.04
N ASP A 453 -6.55 13.13 3.23
CA ASP A 453 -6.40 12.94 1.78
C ASP A 453 -6.55 14.25 0.98
N TRP A 454 -5.84 15.30 1.39
CA TRP A 454 -5.87 16.61 0.72
C TRP A 454 -5.30 16.58 -0.70
N VAL A 455 -4.32 15.70 -0.98
CA VAL A 455 -3.72 15.58 -2.33
C VAL A 455 -4.72 15.03 -3.34
N PRO A 456 -5.43 13.92 -3.08
CA PRO A 456 -6.51 13.49 -3.97
C PRO A 456 -7.61 14.54 -4.15
N VAL A 457 -8.00 15.26 -3.09
CA VAL A 457 -8.98 16.36 -3.19
C VAL A 457 -8.47 17.47 -4.10
N LEU A 458 -7.22 17.91 -3.91
CA LEU A 458 -6.58 18.92 -4.75
C LEU A 458 -6.49 18.47 -6.21
N ALA A 459 -6.15 17.20 -6.45
CA ALA A 459 -6.10 16.62 -7.78
C ALA A 459 -7.47 16.70 -8.48
N VAL A 460 -8.56 16.35 -7.79
CA VAL A 460 -9.93 16.52 -8.33
C VAL A 460 -10.23 17.98 -8.64
N VAL A 461 -9.91 18.91 -7.74
CA VAL A 461 -10.13 20.35 -7.93
C VAL A 461 -9.37 20.86 -9.17
N ILE A 462 -8.11 20.44 -9.35
CA ILE A 462 -7.30 20.77 -10.53
C ILE A 462 -7.98 20.28 -11.82
N LEU A 463 -8.47 19.04 -11.84
CA LEU A 463 -9.12 18.46 -13.02
C LEU A 463 -10.44 19.17 -13.35
N VAL A 464 -11.27 19.45 -12.35
CA VAL A 464 -12.53 20.19 -12.52
C VAL A 464 -12.26 21.62 -12.99
N GLY A 465 -11.31 22.31 -12.36
CA GLY A 465 -10.89 23.66 -12.77
C GLY A 465 -10.38 23.69 -14.21
N PHE A 466 -9.55 22.72 -14.60
CA PHE A 466 -9.07 22.58 -15.98
C PHE A 466 -10.21 22.31 -16.99
N ALA A 467 -11.16 21.43 -16.64
CA ALA A 467 -12.33 21.15 -17.48
C ALA A 467 -13.21 22.39 -17.68
N LEU A 468 -13.48 23.16 -16.62
CA LEU A 468 -14.27 24.40 -16.70
C LEU A 468 -13.57 25.48 -17.54
N LEU A 469 -12.25 25.63 -17.38
CA LEU A 469 -11.46 26.59 -18.18
C LEU A 469 -11.43 26.23 -19.66
N THR A 470 -11.35 24.94 -20.00
CA THR A 470 -11.38 24.49 -21.40
C THR A 470 -12.79 24.61 -22.01
N TRP A 471 -13.85 24.27 -21.26
CA TRP A 471 -15.25 24.49 -21.69
C TRP A 471 -15.52 25.96 -22.02
N ARG A 472 -15.17 26.89 -21.12
CA ARG A 472 -15.41 28.33 -21.33
C ARG A 472 -14.71 28.88 -22.57
N ARG A 473 -13.53 28.35 -22.93
CA ARG A 473 -12.81 28.74 -24.14
C ARG A 473 -13.49 28.23 -25.42
N LEU A 474 -14.07 27.04 -25.37
CA LEU A 474 -14.85 26.49 -26.48
C LEU A 474 -16.17 27.26 -26.68
N GLY A 475 -16.87 27.59 -25.59
CA GLY A 475 -18.10 28.39 -25.62
C GLY A 475 -17.89 29.82 -26.13
N ARG A 476 -16.82 30.50 -25.69
CA ARG A 476 -16.47 31.85 -26.19
C ARG A 476 -16.02 31.85 -27.66
N GLY A 477 -15.42 30.77 -28.13
CA GLY A 477 -15.03 30.62 -29.54
C GLY A 477 -16.23 30.39 -30.47
N ALA A 478 -17.33 29.83 -29.96
CA ALA A 478 -18.58 29.66 -30.70
C ALA A 478 -19.36 30.99 -30.81
N THR A 479 -19.37 31.81 -29.76
CA THR A 479 -20.03 33.13 -29.76
C THR A 479 -19.29 34.22 -30.54
N LEU A 480 -18.02 34.02 -30.89
CA LEU A 480 -17.25 34.95 -31.76
C LEU A 480 -17.31 34.57 -33.25
N ARG A 481 -17.99 33.45 -33.57
CA ARG A 481 -18.19 32.94 -34.94
C ARG A 481 -19.66 32.96 -35.38
N ALA A 482 -20.56 33.37 -34.50
CA ALA A 482 -21.93 33.76 -34.78
C ALA A 482 -21.97 35.29 -34.75
#